data_AF-A0A7K0FR11-F1
#
_entry.id   AF-A0A7K0FR11-F1
#
_cell.length_a   1.000
_cell.length_b   1.000
_cell.length_c   1.000
_cell.angle_alpha   90.00
_cell.angle_beta   90.00
_cell.angle_gamma   90.00
#
_symmetry.space_group_name_H-M   'P 1'
#
loop_
_entity.id
_entity.type
_entity.pdbx_description
1 polymer ?
#
loop_
_entity_poly.entity_id
_entity_poly.type
_entity_poly.pdbx_seq_one_letter_code
_entity_poly.pdbx_strand_id
1 'polypeptide(L)'
;MKRIALIALVLATIQAVAQEKSAVPYWNSKTQLIPWRFEPQITNITYEDLDKDGDPDVLKAMLNGKIPVIWIDDNDNMKVGDKEGDTVDDCLLIDKNIDGIFAGPLDFSIDWTDENNDGKADIQLIVNNGSAKKRNFFDWQADFMYIMDDDKDQIMHYVDWNKIAMEAWEHIGHANFFYDYHGNSTFLKMHGSSFRIDDLRYNWENPFIFYDFDKDGLSEMAIRLLDIPVFRDSSEAKNIANGFDKLDKEIDAKYSRMITYAAPTWDLDNDNAPGNEFDFDMSLLLKGKGFSYTDQAHTFKKLKGIPEANKYFFDKRWREIDTLFYPDRYVAYDMIFKKGDWQEARLVFDEDDDCNRWERVEFYDPLDLFKTGGGKGGLDNNLQADVIGDRGEFDMDNSGKGNLYIAAFDGRIHLHGAEWGAWRIDQNAFSFQGFGGIYDRWRPGRMQKNIDVFATVKYTDADNNGFIDVIEYDLDGDQKFEDKVSLKALGIDDKQAVINSAELNHKGLQKLFNQVANNIWNKALAALEVAKKHNLNTDWYAFYKKPNSVNEKYQYGYWLGFYIYQDLRHAAKAANNTTLVSQLDKAYYSGNWALLNK
;
A
#
# COMPACT_ATOMS: atom_id res chain seq x y z
N MET A 1 21.22 -24.65 -98.41
CA MET A 1 20.13 -25.41 -97.79
C MET A 1 19.49 -24.57 -96.69
N LYS A 2 18.19 -24.77 -96.46
CA LYS A 2 17.21 -24.05 -95.61
C LYS A 2 17.75 -23.70 -94.19
N ARG A 3 17.61 -22.47 -93.68
CA ARG A 3 16.46 -21.81 -92.98
C ARG A 3 16.01 -22.47 -91.66
N ILE A 4 15.74 -21.60 -90.67
CA ILE A 4 14.99 -21.71 -89.38
C ILE A 4 15.93 -21.61 -88.14
N ALA A 5 16.14 -20.41 -87.55
CA ALA A 5 15.38 -19.74 -86.45
C ALA A 5 15.98 -20.11 -85.06
N LEU A 6 16.04 -19.31 -83.99
CA LEU A 6 15.51 -18.00 -83.62
C LEU A 6 16.26 -17.58 -82.33
N ILE A 7 16.75 -16.33 -82.29
CA ILE A 7 16.61 -15.30 -81.22
C ILE A 7 16.76 -15.69 -79.73
N ALA A 8 17.76 -15.04 -79.12
CA ALA A 8 17.85 -14.46 -77.78
C ALA A 8 17.46 -15.29 -76.54
N LEU A 9 18.44 -15.49 -75.66
CA LEU A 9 18.42 -14.80 -74.37
C LEU A 9 19.84 -14.70 -73.82
N VAL A 10 20.32 -13.46 -73.68
CA VAL A 10 21.34 -13.09 -72.70
C VAL A 10 20.72 -13.43 -71.34
N LEU A 11 20.92 -14.67 -70.87
CA LEU A 11 20.71 -15.02 -69.48
C LEU A 11 21.90 -14.47 -68.72
N ALA A 12 21.80 -13.17 -68.41
CA ALA A 12 22.44 -12.61 -67.25
C ALA A 12 22.12 -13.55 -66.08
N THR A 13 23.14 -14.21 -65.57
CA THR A 13 23.13 -14.84 -64.25
C THR A 13 22.97 -13.73 -63.22
N ILE A 14 21.76 -13.19 -63.09
CA ILE A 14 21.33 -12.55 -61.86
C ILE A 14 21.10 -13.72 -60.91
N GLN A 15 22.12 -14.07 -60.14
CA GLN A 15 21.88 -14.66 -58.84
C GLN A 15 21.03 -13.64 -58.09
N ALA A 16 19.71 -13.81 -58.14
CA ALA A 16 18.84 -13.25 -57.13
C ALA A 16 19.22 -13.96 -55.84
N VAL A 17 20.24 -13.43 -55.15
CA VAL A 17 20.33 -13.57 -53.71
C VAL A 17 19.07 -12.86 -53.23
N ALA A 18 18.01 -13.63 -53.01
CA ALA A 18 16.96 -13.19 -52.12
C ALA A 18 17.69 -12.94 -50.80
N GLN A 19 18.04 -11.68 -50.54
CA GLN A 19 18.23 -11.25 -49.16
C GLN A 19 16.92 -11.63 -48.49
N GLU A 20 16.94 -12.67 -47.65
CA GLU A 20 15.97 -12.76 -46.57
C GLU A 20 15.96 -11.37 -45.95
N LYS A 21 14.85 -10.64 -46.12
CA LYS A 21 14.66 -9.39 -45.41
C LYS A 21 14.69 -9.80 -43.94
N SER A 22 15.82 -9.56 -43.28
CA SER A 22 15.93 -9.71 -41.83
C SER A 22 14.73 -8.97 -41.25
N ALA A 23 13.91 -9.66 -40.45
CA ALA A 23 12.76 -9.05 -39.80
C ALA A 23 13.23 -7.77 -39.08
N VAL A 24 12.53 -6.66 -39.30
CA VAL A 24 12.87 -5.40 -38.63
C VAL A 24 12.65 -5.63 -37.13
N PRO A 25 13.68 -5.49 -36.27
CA PRO A 25 13.54 -5.73 -34.85
C PRO A 25 12.53 -4.75 -34.23
N TYR A 26 11.82 -5.18 -33.19
CA TYR A 26 10.95 -4.28 -32.44
C TYR A 26 11.77 -3.16 -31.81
N TRP A 27 11.36 -1.91 -32.04
CA TRP A 27 12.19 -0.74 -31.76
C TRP A 27 12.39 -0.48 -30.27
N ASN A 28 11.43 -0.87 -29.40
CA ASN A 28 11.50 -0.70 -27.95
C ASN A 28 12.03 -1.96 -27.22
N SER A 29 12.71 -2.84 -27.96
CA SER A 29 13.44 -3.96 -27.34
C SER A 29 14.80 -3.48 -26.85
N LYS A 30 15.10 -3.70 -25.56
CA LYS A 30 16.41 -3.38 -24.93
C LYS A 30 16.82 -1.90 -25.06
N THR A 31 15.84 -0.99 -25.01
CA THR A 31 16.11 0.45 -24.95
C THR A 31 16.18 0.92 -23.50
N GLN A 32 16.36 2.23 -23.28
CA GLN A 32 16.25 2.87 -21.96
C GLN A 32 14.84 3.45 -21.72
N LEU A 33 13.88 3.15 -22.60
CA LEU A 33 12.49 3.59 -22.49
C LEU A 33 11.65 2.51 -21.81
N ILE A 34 10.50 2.92 -21.27
CA ILE A 34 9.57 2.03 -20.57
C ILE A 34 8.86 1.13 -21.60
N PRO A 35 8.89 -0.21 -21.44
CA PRO A 35 8.26 -1.15 -22.36
C PRO A 35 6.78 -1.40 -22.03
N TRP A 36 5.93 -0.41 -22.34
CA TRP A 36 4.48 -0.45 -22.04
C TRP A 36 3.69 -1.56 -22.74
N ARG A 37 4.04 -1.88 -23.99
CA ARG A 37 3.23 -2.73 -24.85
C ARG A 37 3.78 -4.15 -24.88
N PHE A 38 2.86 -5.13 -24.86
CA PHE A 38 3.13 -6.48 -25.31
C PHE A 38 3.54 -6.42 -26.79
N GLU A 39 4.83 -6.31 -27.08
CA GLU A 39 5.36 -6.66 -28.39
C GLU A 39 6.87 -6.75 -28.31
N PRO A 40 7.45 -7.97 -28.24
CA PRO A 40 8.64 -8.13 -29.07
C PRO A 40 8.69 -9.46 -29.84
N GLN A 41 8.70 -9.31 -31.18
CA GLN A 41 8.92 -10.32 -32.24
C GLN A 41 8.12 -11.64 -32.09
N ILE A 42 6.84 -11.61 -32.44
CA ILE A 42 6.00 -12.81 -32.59
C ILE A 42 6.33 -13.54 -33.90
N THR A 43 6.62 -14.83 -33.79
CA THR A 43 6.94 -15.72 -34.92
C THR A 43 6.27 -17.09 -34.76
N ASN A 44 6.26 -17.91 -35.81
CA ASN A 44 5.69 -19.26 -35.81
C ASN A 44 4.22 -19.32 -35.35
N ILE A 45 3.40 -18.38 -35.81
CA ILE A 45 1.99 -18.30 -35.45
C ILE A 45 1.22 -19.49 -36.05
N THR A 46 0.40 -20.12 -35.22
CA THR A 46 -0.60 -21.12 -35.61
C THR A 46 -1.91 -20.81 -34.92
N TYR A 47 -3.01 -21.13 -35.60
CA TYR A 47 -4.36 -20.92 -35.08
C TYR A 47 -5.06 -22.25 -34.85
N GLU A 48 -5.90 -22.32 -33.83
CA GLU A 48 -6.76 -23.45 -33.51
C GLU A 48 -8.18 -22.93 -33.26
N ASP A 49 -9.12 -23.48 -34.03
CA ASP A 49 -10.57 -23.29 -33.91
C ASP A 49 -11.11 -24.49 -33.10
N LEU A 50 -11.49 -24.22 -31.85
CA LEU A 50 -11.88 -25.19 -30.84
C LEU A 50 -13.32 -25.66 -31.05
N ASP A 51 -14.24 -24.76 -31.42
CA ASP A 51 -15.68 -25.03 -31.47
C ASP A 51 -16.21 -25.27 -32.91
N LYS A 52 -15.41 -24.94 -33.93
CA LYS A 52 -15.62 -25.13 -35.38
C LYS A 52 -16.63 -24.20 -36.00
N ASP A 53 -16.72 -22.97 -35.51
CA ASP A 53 -17.65 -21.97 -36.03
C ASP A 53 -17.10 -21.17 -37.24
N GLY A 54 -15.77 -21.18 -37.43
CA GLY A 54 -15.08 -20.53 -38.54
C GLY A 54 -14.00 -19.52 -38.12
N ASP A 55 -13.91 -19.23 -36.82
CA ASP A 55 -12.94 -18.34 -36.17
C ASP A 55 -11.88 -19.16 -35.45
N PRO A 56 -10.67 -18.61 -35.24
CA PRO A 56 -9.73 -19.20 -34.30
C PRO A 56 -9.96 -18.73 -32.85
N ASP A 57 -10.27 -19.62 -31.91
CA ASP A 57 -10.27 -19.28 -30.47
C ASP A 57 -8.87 -19.21 -29.85
N VAL A 58 -7.86 -19.77 -30.52
CA VAL A 58 -6.51 -19.91 -29.95
C VAL A 58 -5.44 -19.54 -30.96
N LEU A 59 -4.53 -18.66 -30.54
CA LEU A 59 -3.29 -18.32 -31.25
C LEU A 59 -2.09 -18.83 -30.44
N LYS A 60 -1.31 -19.73 -31.04
CA LYS A 60 -0.02 -20.17 -30.47
C LYS A 60 1.13 -19.58 -31.26
N ALA A 61 2.14 -19.07 -30.57
CA ALA A 61 3.28 -18.44 -31.21
C ALA A 61 4.56 -18.52 -30.36
N MET A 62 5.64 -17.96 -30.91
CA MET A 62 6.93 -17.79 -30.24
C MET A 62 7.23 -16.30 -30.08
N LEU A 63 7.24 -15.83 -28.84
CA LEU A 63 7.70 -14.51 -28.43
C LEU A 63 9.24 -14.44 -28.53
N ASN A 64 9.76 -13.40 -29.18
CA ASN A 64 11.18 -13.26 -29.50
C ASN A 64 11.80 -14.49 -30.20
N GLY A 65 10.99 -15.26 -30.92
CA GLY A 65 11.39 -16.52 -31.55
C GLY A 65 11.86 -17.62 -30.60
N LYS A 66 11.63 -17.48 -29.29
CA LYS A 66 12.17 -18.40 -28.28
C LYS A 66 11.17 -18.83 -27.21
N ILE A 67 10.33 -17.92 -26.73
CA ILE A 67 9.45 -18.16 -25.58
C ILE A 67 8.07 -18.54 -26.12
N PRO A 68 7.57 -19.77 -25.87
CA PRO A 68 6.24 -20.16 -26.33
C PRO A 68 5.14 -19.33 -25.63
N VAL A 69 4.15 -18.92 -26.41
CA VAL A 69 2.97 -18.19 -25.90
C VAL A 69 1.69 -18.76 -26.50
N ILE A 70 0.61 -18.68 -25.73
CA ILE A 70 -0.75 -19.00 -26.17
C ILE A 70 -1.63 -17.81 -25.81
N TRP A 71 -2.32 -17.25 -26.81
CA TRP A 71 -3.48 -16.40 -26.63
C TRP A 71 -4.73 -17.26 -26.77
N ILE A 72 -5.66 -17.09 -25.84
CA ILE A 72 -6.99 -17.71 -25.85
C ILE A 72 -7.97 -16.55 -25.90
N ASP A 73 -8.84 -16.59 -26.89
CA ASP A 73 -9.92 -15.63 -27.11
C ASP A 73 -11.20 -16.19 -26.49
N ASP A 74 -11.67 -15.59 -25.40
CA ASP A 74 -12.88 -16.04 -24.72
C ASP A 74 -14.15 -15.31 -25.21
N ASN A 75 -14.02 -14.28 -26.06
CA ASN A 75 -15.16 -13.56 -26.63
C ASN A 75 -15.41 -13.82 -28.13
N ASP A 76 -14.59 -14.66 -28.75
CA ASP A 76 -14.77 -15.15 -30.12
C ASP A 76 -14.71 -14.00 -31.15
N ASN A 77 -13.68 -13.16 -31.04
CA ASN A 77 -13.43 -12.03 -31.93
C ASN A 77 -12.13 -12.13 -32.75
N MET A 78 -11.26 -13.09 -32.42
CA MET A 78 -9.94 -13.30 -33.00
C MET A 78 -10.05 -13.76 -34.46
N LYS A 79 -9.12 -13.31 -35.31
CA LYS A 79 -9.12 -13.60 -36.74
C LYS A 79 -7.80 -14.17 -37.22
N VAL A 80 -7.88 -14.98 -38.27
CA VAL A 80 -6.68 -15.45 -38.99
C VAL A 80 -5.92 -14.23 -39.54
N GLY A 81 -4.66 -14.09 -39.12
CA GLY A 81 -3.80 -12.96 -39.46
C GLY A 81 -3.38 -12.15 -38.23
N ASP A 82 -4.10 -12.27 -37.12
CA ASP A 82 -3.78 -11.62 -35.85
C ASP A 82 -2.47 -12.18 -35.27
N LYS A 83 -1.73 -11.34 -34.55
CA LYS A 83 -0.41 -11.68 -34.00
C LYS A 83 -0.38 -11.74 -32.48
N GLU A 84 -1.44 -11.26 -31.86
CA GLU A 84 -1.71 -11.18 -30.44
C GLU A 84 -3.24 -11.18 -30.28
N GLY A 85 -3.71 -11.59 -29.11
CA GLY A 85 -5.07 -11.29 -28.67
C GLY A 85 -5.22 -9.83 -28.26
N ASP A 86 -6.40 -9.45 -27.82
CA ASP A 86 -6.67 -8.14 -27.25
C ASP A 86 -6.75 -8.21 -25.72
N THR A 87 -7.29 -7.16 -25.09
CA THR A 87 -7.44 -7.08 -23.62
C THR A 87 -8.90 -7.06 -23.22
N VAL A 88 -9.77 -7.62 -24.05
CA VAL A 88 -11.21 -7.72 -23.82
C VAL A 88 -11.51 -9.21 -23.79
N ASP A 89 -11.72 -9.79 -22.61
CA ASP A 89 -12.06 -11.21 -22.46
C ASP A 89 -11.04 -12.17 -23.12
N ASP A 90 -9.76 -11.85 -23.02
CA ASP A 90 -8.67 -12.64 -23.60
C ASP A 90 -7.71 -13.11 -22.50
N CYS A 91 -7.03 -14.22 -22.76
CA CYS A 91 -6.06 -14.82 -21.85
C CYS A 91 -4.72 -15.08 -22.53
N LEU A 92 -3.64 -14.65 -21.90
CA LEU A 92 -2.27 -14.86 -22.34
C LEU A 92 -1.53 -15.83 -21.40
N LEU A 93 -1.07 -16.95 -21.95
CA LEU A 93 -0.18 -17.90 -21.29
C LEU A 93 1.24 -17.78 -21.84
N ILE A 94 2.23 -17.65 -20.96
CA ILE A 94 3.65 -17.55 -21.33
C ILE A 94 4.43 -18.65 -20.62
N ASP A 95 4.93 -19.62 -21.39
CA ASP A 95 5.89 -20.64 -20.94
C ASP A 95 7.27 -19.99 -20.82
N LYS A 96 7.48 -19.29 -19.71
CA LYS A 96 8.66 -18.44 -19.48
C LYS A 96 9.91 -19.29 -19.28
N ASN A 97 9.75 -20.48 -18.73
CA ASN A 97 10.85 -21.39 -18.42
C ASN A 97 11.22 -22.31 -19.61
N ILE A 98 10.35 -22.40 -20.63
CA ILE A 98 10.50 -23.17 -21.87
C ILE A 98 10.52 -24.68 -21.61
N ASP A 99 9.64 -25.17 -20.72
CA ASP A 99 9.50 -26.60 -20.40
C ASP A 99 8.34 -27.28 -21.15
N GLY A 100 7.54 -26.51 -21.89
CA GLY A 100 6.40 -26.98 -22.69
C GLY A 100 5.11 -27.15 -21.88
N ILE A 101 5.10 -26.75 -20.61
CA ILE A 101 3.92 -26.68 -19.74
C ILE A 101 3.55 -25.21 -19.62
N PHE A 102 2.26 -24.88 -19.74
CA PHE A 102 1.79 -23.49 -19.59
C PHE A 102 1.03 -23.31 -18.28
N ALA A 103 1.05 -22.06 -17.78
CA ALA A 103 0.50 -21.69 -16.47
C ALA A 103 1.06 -22.56 -15.32
N GLY A 104 2.25 -23.14 -15.52
CA GLY A 104 2.92 -24.05 -14.61
C GLY A 104 3.95 -23.34 -13.74
N PRO A 105 4.82 -24.10 -13.04
CA PRO A 105 5.89 -23.53 -12.24
C PRO A 105 6.84 -22.64 -13.06
N LEU A 106 7.19 -21.46 -12.55
CA LEU A 106 8.07 -20.45 -13.20
C LEU A 106 7.48 -19.76 -14.44
N ASP A 107 6.19 -19.96 -14.73
CA ASP A 107 5.48 -19.31 -15.82
C ASP A 107 4.77 -18.03 -15.40
N PHE A 108 4.35 -17.29 -16.42
CA PHE A 108 3.63 -16.03 -16.28
C PHE A 108 2.36 -16.07 -17.14
N SER A 109 1.22 -15.64 -16.60
CA SER A 109 -0.04 -15.60 -17.34
C SER A 109 -0.87 -14.38 -16.93
N ILE A 110 -1.70 -13.91 -17.85
CA ILE A 110 -2.63 -12.79 -17.64
C ILE A 110 -4.00 -13.15 -18.22
N ASP A 111 -5.06 -12.82 -17.51
CA ASP A 111 -6.45 -12.87 -17.97
C ASP A 111 -7.03 -11.46 -17.91
N TRP A 112 -7.76 -11.03 -18.94
CA TRP A 112 -8.51 -9.78 -18.96
C TRP A 112 -9.99 -10.07 -19.13
N THR A 113 -10.86 -9.35 -18.43
CA THR A 113 -12.31 -9.55 -18.54
C THR A 113 -13.06 -8.23 -18.61
N ASP A 114 -14.00 -8.09 -19.54
CA ASP A 114 -14.93 -6.97 -19.70
C ASP A 114 -16.33 -7.38 -19.20
N GLU A 115 -16.56 -7.25 -17.90
CA GLU A 115 -17.81 -7.68 -17.25
C GLU A 115 -19.04 -6.91 -17.73
N ASN A 116 -18.85 -5.68 -18.23
CA ASN A 116 -19.92 -4.77 -18.57
C ASN A 116 -20.22 -4.69 -20.10
N ASN A 117 -19.36 -5.24 -20.95
CA ASN A 117 -19.41 -5.24 -22.43
C ASN A 117 -19.23 -3.86 -23.08
N ASP A 118 -18.37 -3.00 -22.52
CA ASP A 118 -18.02 -1.70 -23.13
C ASP A 118 -16.76 -1.76 -24.00
N GLY A 119 -16.16 -2.94 -24.15
CA GLY A 119 -14.94 -3.18 -24.92
C GLY A 119 -13.66 -2.80 -24.15
N LYS A 120 -13.72 -2.76 -22.82
CA LYS A 120 -12.58 -2.47 -21.93
C LYS A 120 -12.53 -3.48 -20.80
N ALA A 121 -11.33 -3.85 -20.37
CA ALA A 121 -11.19 -4.73 -19.21
C ALA A 121 -11.69 -4.02 -17.95
N ASP A 122 -12.59 -4.67 -17.21
CA ASP A 122 -12.98 -4.30 -15.83
C ASP A 122 -12.10 -5.04 -14.80
N ILE A 123 -11.50 -6.18 -15.18
CA ILE A 123 -10.63 -6.99 -14.30
C ILE A 123 -9.40 -7.47 -15.06
N GLN A 124 -8.26 -7.46 -14.38
CA GLN A 124 -7.04 -8.15 -14.81
C GLN A 124 -6.61 -9.16 -13.74
N LEU A 125 -6.45 -10.43 -14.11
CA LEU A 125 -5.85 -11.47 -13.27
C LEU A 125 -4.41 -11.71 -13.72
N ILE A 126 -3.45 -11.52 -12.83
CA ILE A 126 -2.07 -11.95 -13.04
C ILE A 126 -1.80 -13.25 -12.27
N VAL A 127 -1.23 -14.23 -12.97
CA VAL A 127 -0.75 -15.49 -12.41
C VAL A 127 0.75 -15.62 -12.70
N ASN A 128 1.57 -15.13 -11.78
CA ASN A 128 3.02 -15.30 -11.78
C ASN A 128 3.39 -16.48 -10.88
N ASN A 129 3.75 -17.62 -11.45
CA ASN A 129 4.02 -18.82 -10.67
C ASN A 129 5.49 -18.93 -10.28
N GLY A 130 5.75 -19.12 -8.99
CA GLY A 130 7.07 -19.47 -8.47
C GLY A 130 7.48 -20.92 -8.74
N SER A 131 8.60 -21.32 -8.14
CA SER A 131 9.12 -22.68 -8.28
C SER A 131 8.25 -23.69 -7.54
N ALA A 132 7.97 -24.84 -8.15
CA ALA A 132 7.31 -25.99 -7.49
C ALA A 132 8.05 -26.49 -6.24
N LYS A 133 9.32 -26.11 -6.02
CA LYS A 133 10.10 -26.51 -4.84
C LYS A 133 9.81 -25.68 -3.61
N LYS A 134 9.31 -24.45 -3.77
CA LYS A 134 8.95 -23.59 -2.63
C LYS A 134 7.62 -24.07 -2.07
N ARG A 135 7.64 -24.39 -0.77
CA ARG A 135 6.52 -25.00 -0.05
C ARG A 135 6.42 -24.49 1.38
N ASN A 136 5.24 -24.64 1.98
CA ASN A 136 4.91 -24.45 3.40
C ASN A 136 5.14 -23.03 3.94
N PHE A 137 5.27 -22.03 3.06
CA PHE A 137 5.39 -20.62 3.41
C PHE A 137 5.03 -19.74 2.19
N PHE A 138 4.95 -18.43 2.40
CA PHE A 138 4.86 -17.45 1.32
C PHE A 138 5.98 -17.64 0.29
N ASP A 139 5.65 -17.45 -0.99
CA ASP A 139 6.62 -17.37 -2.06
C ASP A 139 6.62 -15.96 -2.64
N TRP A 140 7.55 -15.13 -2.16
CA TRP A 140 7.73 -13.74 -2.60
C TRP A 140 8.17 -13.56 -4.06
N GLN A 141 8.26 -14.64 -4.84
CA GLN A 141 8.49 -14.61 -6.29
C GLN A 141 7.27 -15.06 -7.09
N ALA A 142 6.18 -15.41 -6.41
CA ALA A 142 4.93 -15.82 -7.00
C ALA A 142 3.84 -14.82 -6.62
N ASP A 143 2.92 -14.54 -7.54
CA ASP A 143 1.80 -13.64 -7.33
C ASP A 143 0.56 -14.22 -8.01
N PHE A 144 -0.52 -14.32 -7.24
CA PHE A 144 -1.86 -14.61 -7.75
C PHE A 144 -2.75 -13.43 -7.38
N MET A 145 -3.05 -12.60 -8.38
CA MET A 145 -3.49 -11.24 -8.15
C MET A 145 -4.62 -10.81 -9.09
N TYR A 146 -5.72 -10.34 -8.52
CA TYR A 146 -6.81 -9.69 -9.26
C TYR A 146 -6.71 -8.19 -9.07
N ILE A 147 -6.87 -7.43 -10.15
CA ILE A 147 -7.00 -5.98 -10.17
C ILE A 147 -8.37 -5.65 -10.74
N MET A 148 -9.10 -4.75 -10.09
CA MET A 148 -10.41 -4.26 -10.51
C MET A 148 -10.35 -2.76 -10.78
N ASP A 149 -10.72 -2.38 -12.00
CA ASP A 149 -10.79 -0.98 -12.45
C ASP A 149 -12.15 -0.39 -12.04
N ASP A 150 -12.23 0.09 -10.79
CA ASP A 150 -13.48 0.54 -10.19
C ASP A 150 -13.92 1.93 -10.69
N ASP A 151 -13.00 2.78 -11.17
CA ASP A 151 -13.31 4.11 -11.73
C ASP A 151 -13.29 4.20 -13.27
N LYS A 152 -12.93 3.11 -13.96
CA LYS A 152 -13.00 2.92 -15.42
C LYS A 152 -11.98 3.74 -16.20
N ASP A 153 -10.80 3.96 -15.62
CA ASP A 153 -9.72 4.69 -16.27
C ASP A 153 -8.85 3.82 -17.20
N GLN A 154 -8.98 2.49 -17.10
CA GLN A 154 -8.23 1.44 -17.81
C GLN A 154 -6.76 1.31 -17.40
N ILE A 155 -6.38 1.86 -16.25
CA ILE A 155 -5.09 1.60 -15.63
C ILE A 155 -5.26 0.33 -14.78
N MET A 156 -4.37 -0.63 -14.98
CA MET A 156 -4.35 -1.92 -14.28
C MET A 156 -2.91 -2.17 -13.85
N HIS A 157 -2.46 -3.42 -13.78
CA HIS A 157 -1.08 -3.75 -13.45
C HIS A 157 -0.08 -3.34 -14.55
N TYR A 158 1.11 -2.86 -14.14
CA TYR A 158 2.24 -2.66 -15.05
C TYR A 158 3.10 -3.92 -15.21
N VAL A 159 3.27 -4.37 -16.45
CA VAL A 159 4.14 -5.50 -16.82
C VAL A 159 5.28 -4.99 -17.68
N ASP A 160 6.53 -5.23 -17.24
CA ASP A 160 7.71 -5.01 -18.06
C ASP A 160 7.81 -6.16 -19.08
N TRP A 161 7.35 -5.92 -20.30
CA TRP A 161 7.32 -6.92 -21.37
C TRP A 161 8.69 -7.34 -21.90
N ASN A 162 9.76 -6.59 -21.61
CA ASN A 162 11.12 -7.01 -21.93
C ASN A 162 11.63 -8.07 -20.93
N LYS A 163 11.15 -8.04 -19.68
CA LYS A 163 11.49 -9.01 -18.62
C LYS A 163 10.44 -10.10 -18.42
N ILE A 164 9.21 -9.86 -18.89
CA ILE A 164 8.01 -10.68 -18.60
C ILE A 164 7.86 -10.78 -17.07
N ALA A 165 7.70 -9.63 -16.44
CA ALA A 165 7.61 -9.51 -14.99
C ALA A 165 6.67 -8.36 -14.62
N MET A 166 5.89 -8.58 -13.58
CA MET A 166 5.19 -7.52 -12.85
C MET A 166 6.22 -6.60 -12.19
N GLU A 167 6.04 -5.30 -12.34
CA GLU A 167 6.88 -4.29 -11.68
C GLU A 167 5.96 -3.33 -10.91
N ALA A 168 5.31 -3.85 -9.87
CA ALA A 168 4.28 -3.17 -9.07
C ALA A 168 4.77 -1.91 -8.32
N TRP A 169 6.05 -1.60 -8.37
CA TRP A 169 6.69 -0.46 -7.70
C TRP A 169 7.32 0.52 -8.69
N GLU A 170 7.22 0.32 -10.00
CA GLU A 170 7.71 1.30 -10.97
C GLU A 170 6.76 2.51 -11.04
N HIS A 171 7.35 3.70 -11.12
CA HIS A 171 6.66 4.97 -10.97
C HIS A 171 7.42 6.10 -11.69
N ILE A 172 6.74 7.24 -11.87
CA ILE A 172 7.36 8.53 -12.19
C ILE A 172 7.45 9.37 -10.92
N GLY A 173 8.46 10.24 -10.85
CA GLY A 173 8.57 11.20 -9.75
C GLY A 173 8.79 10.51 -8.41
N HIS A 174 8.06 10.95 -7.38
CA HIS A 174 8.15 10.36 -6.05
C HIS A 174 7.31 9.11 -5.95
N ALA A 175 6.00 9.15 -6.26
CA ALA A 175 5.12 8.00 -6.05
C ALA A 175 3.96 7.90 -7.06
N ASN A 176 4.14 8.40 -8.28
CA ASN A 176 3.15 8.24 -9.37
C ASN A 176 3.32 6.87 -10.03
N PHE A 177 2.71 5.82 -9.45
CA PHE A 177 2.92 4.45 -9.88
C PHE A 177 2.28 4.14 -11.22
N PHE A 178 2.90 3.22 -11.96
CA PHE A 178 2.33 2.71 -13.21
C PHE A 178 1.24 1.67 -12.98
N TYR A 179 1.27 1.03 -11.82
CA TYR A 179 0.17 0.22 -11.36
C TYR A 179 -0.86 1.15 -10.69
N ASP A 180 -2.12 0.90 -11.01
CA ASP A 180 -3.30 1.55 -10.47
C ASP A 180 -3.42 1.42 -8.94
N TYR A 181 -2.82 2.38 -8.24
CA TYR A 181 -3.01 2.64 -6.81
C TYR A 181 -3.73 3.98 -6.58
N HIS A 182 -4.16 4.65 -7.65
CA HIS A 182 -4.76 5.97 -7.62
C HIS A 182 -6.28 5.85 -7.80
N GLY A 183 -7.01 6.96 -7.57
CA GLY A 183 -8.44 6.98 -7.80
C GLY A 183 -9.22 5.96 -6.95
N ASN A 184 -10.24 5.35 -7.58
CA ASN A 184 -10.91 4.19 -7.02
C ASN A 184 -10.36 2.93 -7.68
N SER A 185 -9.53 2.21 -6.94
CA SER A 185 -9.01 0.90 -7.35
C SER A 185 -9.21 -0.16 -6.26
N THR A 186 -9.29 -1.43 -6.65
CA THR A 186 -9.32 -2.57 -5.73
C THR A 186 -8.43 -3.69 -6.25
N PHE A 187 -7.70 -4.35 -5.36
CA PHE A 187 -7.00 -5.58 -5.71
C PHE A 187 -7.07 -6.65 -4.62
N LEU A 188 -6.92 -7.90 -5.06
CA LEU A 188 -6.76 -9.08 -4.23
C LEU A 188 -5.42 -9.73 -4.55
N LYS A 189 -4.62 -10.13 -3.55
CA LYS A 189 -3.26 -10.62 -3.81
C LYS A 189 -2.75 -11.67 -2.84
N MET A 190 -2.09 -12.69 -3.39
CA MET A 190 -1.37 -13.73 -2.65
C MET A 190 0.04 -13.90 -3.17
N HIS A 191 1.01 -13.92 -2.25
CA HIS A 191 2.38 -14.35 -2.54
C HIS A 191 2.48 -15.89 -2.52
N GLY A 192 1.99 -16.52 -3.59
CA GLY A 192 1.97 -17.97 -3.73
C GLY A 192 1.42 -18.41 -5.09
N SER A 193 1.99 -19.48 -5.63
CA SER A 193 1.52 -20.10 -6.88
C SER A 193 0.10 -20.66 -6.76
N SER A 194 -0.70 -20.53 -7.83
CA SER A 194 -2.08 -21.01 -7.87
C SER A 194 -2.20 -22.50 -7.49
N PHE A 195 -1.32 -23.34 -8.02
CA PHE A 195 -1.30 -24.79 -7.79
C PHE A 195 -0.97 -25.22 -6.34
N ARG A 196 -0.67 -24.28 -5.43
CA ARG A 196 -0.39 -24.55 -4.01
C ARG A 196 -1.54 -24.17 -3.09
N ILE A 197 -2.49 -23.39 -3.60
CA ILE A 197 -3.59 -22.78 -2.85
C ILE A 197 -4.82 -23.69 -2.92
N ASP A 198 -5.50 -23.89 -1.79
CA ASP A 198 -6.66 -24.79 -1.70
C ASP A 198 -7.88 -24.31 -2.50
N ASP A 199 -8.28 -23.06 -2.32
CA ASP A 199 -9.47 -22.44 -2.88
C ASP A 199 -9.12 -21.05 -3.44
N LEU A 200 -8.98 -20.96 -4.76
CA LEU A 200 -8.53 -19.76 -5.48
C LEU A 200 -9.57 -18.62 -5.54
N ARG A 201 -10.75 -18.82 -4.93
CA ARG A 201 -11.80 -17.79 -4.80
C ARG A 201 -11.57 -16.84 -3.62
N TYR A 202 -10.57 -17.15 -2.80
CA TYR A 202 -10.17 -16.42 -1.61
C TYR A 202 -8.74 -15.89 -1.81
N ASN A 203 -8.34 -14.91 -1.00
CA ASN A 203 -7.03 -14.29 -1.14
C ASN A 203 -6.39 -13.88 0.20
N TRP A 204 -5.10 -13.52 0.20
CA TRP A 204 -4.40 -13.06 1.43
C TRP A 204 -4.68 -11.59 1.68
N GLU A 205 -4.30 -10.72 0.75
CA GLU A 205 -4.82 -9.35 0.70
C GLU A 205 -6.21 -9.42 0.09
N ASN A 206 -7.24 -9.21 0.91
CA ASN A 206 -8.61 -9.58 0.54
C ASN A 206 -9.67 -8.67 1.17
N PRO A 207 -9.79 -7.42 0.70
CA PRO A 207 -8.99 -6.78 -0.36
C PRO A 207 -8.00 -5.72 0.16
N PHE A 208 -7.27 -5.11 -0.78
CA PHE A 208 -6.78 -3.74 -0.67
C PHE A 208 -7.65 -2.82 -1.55
N ILE A 209 -8.21 -1.76 -1.00
CA ILE A 209 -9.10 -0.80 -1.69
C ILE A 209 -8.57 0.63 -1.54
N PHE A 210 -8.61 1.39 -2.63
CA PHE A 210 -8.35 2.83 -2.69
C PHE A 210 -9.66 3.58 -2.97
N TYR A 211 -9.78 4.78 -2.39
CA TYR A 211 -10.98 5.59 -2.41
C TYR A 211 -10.65 7.00 -2.88
N ASP A 212 -11.32 7.40 -3.95
CA ASP A 212 -11.36 8.77 -4.46
C ASP A 212 -12.77 9.32 -4.22
N PHE A 213 -12.89 10.12 -3.17
CA PHE A 213 -14.13 10.72 -2.70
C PHE A 213 -14.48 11.99 -3.45
N ASP A 214 -13.49 12.75 -3.93
CA ASP A 214 -13.70 14.06 -4.56
C ASP A 214 -13.64 14.05 -6.10
N LYS A 215 -13.20 12.92 -6.66
CA LYS A 215 -13.16 12.54 -8.09
C LYS A 215 -12.12 13.29 -8.90
N ASP A 216 -10.98 13.59 -8.30
CA ASP A 216 -9.85 14.20 -9.00
C ASP A 216 -8.84 13.19 -9.58
N GLY A 217 -9.04 11.89 -9.30
CA GLY A 217 -8.16 10.81 -9.72
C GLY A 217 -7.05 10.47 -8.73
N LEU A 218 -7.08 11.00 -7.51
CA LEU A 218 -6.14 10.70 -6.42
C LEU A 218 -6.89 10.02 -5.26
N SER A 219 -6.15 9.34 -4.40
CA SER A 219 -6.73 8.46 -3.37
C SER A 219 -6.68 9.14 -2.00
N GLU A 220 -7.81 9.62 -1.48
CA GLU A 220 -7.87 10.23 -0.14
C GLU A 220 -7.83 9.21 1.01
N MET A 221 -8.08 7.93 0.70
CA MET A 221 -8.15 6.88 1.70
C MET A 221 -7.81 5.55 1.08
N ALA A 222 -7.23 4.66 1.88
CA ALA A 222 -7.11 3.26 1.52
C ALA A 222 -7.45 2.33 2.68
N ILE A 223 -7.86 1.10 2.37
CA ILE A 223 -8.13 0.04 3.34
C ILE A 223 -7.44 -1.23 2.88
N ARG A 224 -6.56 -1.76 3.73
CA ARG A 224 -5.96 -3.10 3.56
C ARG A 224 -6.53 -4.10 4.55
N LEU A 225 -7.10 -5.18 4.06
CA LEU A 225 -7.62 -6.30 4.85
C LEU A 225 -6.83 -7.57 4.57
N LEU A 226 -6.37 -8.28 5.60
CA LEU A 226 -5.64 -9.54 5.44
C LEU A 226 -6.37 -10.75 6.04
N ASP A 227 -6.53 -11.78 5.23
CA ASP A 227 -6.75 -13.16 5.66
C ASP A 227 -5.42 -13.89 5.66
N ILE A 228 -4.76 -13.90 6.82
CA ILE A 228 -3.45 -14.54 6.98
C ILE A 228 -3.61 -16.06 6.77
N PRO A 229 -3.04 -16.62 5.69
CA PRO A 229 -3.22 -18.03 5.38
C PRO A 229 -2.49 -18.90 6.39
N VAL A 230 -3.02 -20.11 6.57
CA VAL A 230 -2.35 -21.19 7.30
C VAL A 230 -1.60 -22.04 6.28
N PHE A 231 -0.34 -22.36 6.58
CA PHE A 231 0.47 -23.24 5.76
C PHE A 231 0.56 -24.66 6.33
N ARG A 232 0.79 -25.64 5.46
CA ARG A 232 1.05 -27.03 5.86
C ARG A 232 2.30 -27.09 6.74
N ASP A 233 2.20 -27.75 7.89
CA ASP A 233 3.26 -27.88 8.89
C ASP A 233 3.93 -29.26 8.80
N SER A 234 5.15 -29.38 9.34
CA SER A 234 5.80 -30.67 9.58
C SER A 234 5.02 -31.62 10.52
N SER A 235 4.17 -31.06 11.37
CA SER A 235 3.38 -31.79 12.38
C SER A 235 2.06 -32.30 11.81
N GLU A 236 1.89 -33.62 11.81
CA GLU A 236 0.63 -34.27 11.41
C GLU A 236 -0.57 -33.79 12.24
N ALA A 237 -0.41 -33.62 13.56
CA ALA A 237 -1.47 -33.13 14.42
C ALA A 237 -1.94 -31.71 14.04
N LYS A 238 -1.00 -30.81 13.71
CA LYS A 238 -1.35 -29.46 13.22
C LYS A 238 -2.01 -29.51 11.85
N ASN A 239 -1.53 -30.38 10.95
CA ASN A 239 -2.13 -30.55 9.62
C ASN A 239 -3.58 -31.05 9.72
N ILE A 240 -3.86 -32.01 10.60
CA ILE A 240 -5.23 -32.47 10.86
C ILE A 240 -6.08 -31.33 11.44
N ALA A 241 -5.56 -30.58 12.41
CA ALA A 241 -6.28 -29.45 13.00
C ALA A 241 -6.62 -28.36 11.98
N ASN A 242 -5.72 -28.12 11.02
CA ASN A 242 -5.89 -27.12 9.96
C ASN A 242 -6.61 -27.68 8.71
N GLY A 243 -6.94 -28.98 8.70
CA GLY A 243 -7.69 -29.65 7.62
C GLY A 243 -6.88 -29.99 6.38
N PHE A 244 -5.55 -30.04 6.47
CA PHE A 244 -4.64 -30.44 5.39
C PHE A 244 -4.58 -31.96 5.17
N ASP A 245 -5.18 -32.76 6.05
CA ASP A 245 -5.35 -34.22 5.91
C ASP A 245 -6.34 -34.59 4.80
N LYS A 246 -7.22 -33.66 4.43
CA LYS A 246 -8.27 -33.84 3.39
C LYS A 246 -7.89 -33.24 2.05
N LEU A 247 -6.73 -32.59 1.96
CA LEU A 247 -6.25 -31.91 0.76
C LEU A 247 -5.14 -32.71 0.10
N ASP A 248 -4.98 -32.52 -1.21
CA ASP A 248 -3.82 -33.03 -1.93
C ASP A 248 -2.52 -32.55 -1.27
N LYS A 249 -1.48 -33.40 -1.29
CA LYS A 249 -0.19 -33.10 -0.65
C LYS A 249 0.53 -31.91 -1.28
N GLU A 250 0.23 -31.60 -2.55
CA GLU A 250 0.79 -30.44 -3.24
C GLU A 250 0.15 -29.12 -2.81
N ILE A 251 -1.05 -29.16 -2.20
CA ILE A 251 -1.69 -28.00 -1.59
C ILE A 251 -1.10 -27.77 -0.20
N ASP A 252 -0.54 -26.58 0.01
CA ASP A 252 0.16 -26.22 1.24
C ASP A 252 -0.21 -24.85 1.80
N ALA A 253 -1.08 -24.12 1.13
CA ALA A 253 -1.62 -22.84 1.59
C ALA A 253 -3.15 -22.93 1.65
N LYS A 254 -3.72 -22.46 2.76
CA LYS A 254 -5.16 -22.43 2.99
C LYS A 254 -5.57 -21.16 3.71
N TYR A 255 -6.55 -20.47 3.17
CA TYR A 255 -7.10 -19.27 3.79
C TYR A 255 -7.95 -19.60 5.03
N SER A 256 -7.89 -18.74 6.04
CA SER A 256 -8.68 -18.90 7.26
C SER A 256 -10.15 -18.53 7.04
N ARG A 257 -10.43 -17.75 5.99
CA ARG A 257 -11.70 -17.11 5.64
C ARG A 257 -12.16 -16.08 6.68
N MET A 258 -11.18 -15.53 7.38
CA MET A 258 -11.32 -14.51 8.40
C MET A 258 -10.35 -13.38 8.10
N ILE A 259 -10.84 -12.14 8.10
CA ILE A 259 -9.97 -10.96 8.13
C ILE A 259 -9.47 -10.84 9.57
N THR A 260 -8.15 -10.91 9.78
CA THR A 260 -7.51 -10.86 11.12
C THR A 260 -6.61 -9.65 11.31
N TYR A 261 -6.43 -8.88 10.24
CA TYR A 261 -5.68 -7.64 10.18
C TYR A 261 -6.47 -6.66 9.31
N ALA A 262 -6.72 -5.46 9.83
CA ALA A 262 -7.35 -4.37 9.09
C ALA A 262 -6.56 -3.08 9.29
N ALA A 263 -6.20 -2.43 8.19
CA ALA A 263 -5.44 -1.19 8.19
C ALA A 263 -6.10 -0.13 7.28
N PRO A 264 -7.04 0.66 7.78
CA PRO A 264 -7.48 1.89 7.11
C PRO A 264 -6.46 3.03 7.30
N THR A 265 -6.25 3.81 6.25
CA THR A 265 -5.36 4.99 6.20
C THR A 265 -6.07 6.15 5.52
N TRP A 266 -5.74 7.39 5.90
CA TRP A 266 -6.44 8.60 5.47
C TRP A 266 -5.48 9.75 5.20
N ASP A 267 -5.72 10.43 4.09
CA ASP A 267 -5.34 11.81 3.81
C ASP A 267 -6.40 12.70 4.49
N LEU A 268 -5.99 13.35 5.57
CA LEU A 268 -6.84 14.15 6.45
C LEU A 268 -6.97 15.59 5.98
N ASP A 269 -6.07 16.08 5.14
CA ASP A 269 -6.03 17.48 4.73
C ASP A 269 -6.35 17.70 3.23
N ASN A 270 -6.39 16.60 2.47
CA ASN A 270 -6.82 16.44 1.08
C ASN A 270 -5.92 17.20 0.11
N ASP A 271 -4.61 17.02 0.26
CA ASP A 271 -3.59 17.71 -0.53
C ASP A 271 -2.76 16.81 -1.44
N ASN A 272 -3.16 15.54 -1.58
CA ASN A 272 -2.71 14.69 -2.67
C ASN A 272 -2.74 15.48 -4.00
N ALA A 273 -1.62 15.44 -4.72
CA ALA A 273 -1.44 16.18 -5.97
C ALA A 273 -0.31 15.59 -6.83
N PRO A 274 -0.15 15.99 -8.09
CA PRO A 274 1.04 15.62 -8.86
C PRO A 274 2.33 16.06 -8.15
N GLY A 275 3.21 15.11 -7.84
CA GLY A 275 4.41 15.28 -7.03
C GLY A 275 4.23 15.02 -5.52
N ASN A 276 3.00 14.79 -5.07
CA ASN A 276 2.60 14.39 -3.72
C ASN A 276 1.47 13.35 -3.83
N GLU A 277 1.69 12.26 -4.56
CA GLU A 277 0.57 11.40 -4.97
C GLU A 277 0.00 10.49 -3.86
N PHE A 278 0.71 10.35 -2.73
CA PHE A 278 0.30 9.51 -1.60
C PHE A 278 0.68 10.10 -0.25
N ASP A 279 -0.04 11.14 0.15
CA ASP A 279 0.13 11.83 1.42
C ASP A 279 -1.01 11.47 2.38
N PHE A 280 -0.93 10.26 2.90
CA PHE A 280 -1.84 9.89 3.97
C PHE A 280 -1.27 10.45 5.28
N ASP A 281 -2.02 11.24 6.05
CA ASP A 281 -1.56 11.81 7.35
C ASP A 281 -1.74 10.86 8.54
N MET A 282 -2.77 9.99 8.55
CA MET A 282 -3.03 9.05 9.66
C MET A 282 -3.41 7.62 9.24
N SER A 283 -2.97 6.61 10.01
CA SER A 283 -3.34 5.19 9.80
C SER A 283 -3.71 4.49 11.12
N LEU A 284 -4.72 3.61 11.07
CA LEU A 284 -5.06 2.72 12.19
C LEU A 284 -4.77 1.27 11.81
N LEU A 285 -4.28 0.47 12.76
CA LEU A 285 -4.13 -0.97 12.63
C LEU A 285 -5.00 -1.67 13.68
N LEU A 286 -5.85 -2.58 13.23
CA LEU A 286 -6.65 -3.44 14.08
C LEU A 286 -6.27 -4.91 13.84
N LYS A 287 -5.94 -5.62 14.92
CA LYS A 287 -5.52 -7.03 14.87
C LYS A 287 -6.29 -7.88 15.87
N GLY A 288 -6.61 -9.11 15.51
CA GLY A 288 -7.32 -10.03 16.39
C GLY A 288 -7.95 -11.20 15.63
N LYS A 289 -9.04 -11.74 16.20
CA LYS A 289 -9.87 -12.76 15.54
C LYS A 289 -10.63 -12.20 14.35
N GLY A 290 -10.93 -10.90 14.39
CA GLY A 290 -11.56 -10.10 13.34
C GLY A 290 -12.92 -10.64 12.92
N PHE A 291 -13.17 -10.81 11.61
CA PHE A 291 -14.50 -11.16 11.10
C PHE A 291 -14.43 -12.07 9.87
N SER A 292 -15.48 -12.88 9.67
CA SER A 292 -15.61 -13.68 8.43
C SER A 292 -16.13 -12.81 7.29
N TYR A 293 -15.67 -13.11 6.09
CA TYR A 293 -16.09 -12.48 4.84
C TYR A 293 -16.69 -13.49 3.84
N THR A 294 -16.96 -14.72 4.29
CA THR A 294 -17.51 -15.79 3.44
C THR A 294 -18.91 -15.51 2.90
N ASP A 295 -19.60 -14.51 3.46
CA ASP A 295 -20.90 -14.01 2.99
C ASP A 295 -20.77 -12.86 1.98
N GLN A 296 -19.55 -12.39 1.69
CA GLN A 296 -19.27 -11.29 0.76
C GLN A 296 -18.92 -11.81 -0.64
N ALA A 297 -19.87 -12.49 -1.28
CA ALA A 297 -19.68 -13.09 -2.60
C ALA A 297 -19.88 -12.09 -3.74
N HIS A 298 -18.95 -12.06 -4.69
CA HIS A 298 -19.00 -11.29 -5.93
C HIS A 298 -18.95 -12.25 -7.11
N THR A 299 -20.02 -12.32 -7.89
CA THR A 299 -20.13 -13.21 -9.05
C THR A 299 -19.86 -12.45 -10.34
N PHE A 300 -18.99 -13.01 -11.17
CA PHE A 300 -18.51 -12.50 -12.44
C PHE A 300 -19.04 -13.39 -13.57
N LYS A 301 -19.37 -12.77 -14.71
CA LYS A 301 -19.95 -13.45 -15.86
C LYS A 301 -18.91 -14.00 -16.81
N LYS A 302 -17.75 -13.35 -16.88
CA LYS A 302 -16.72 -13.57 -17.90
C LYS A 302 -15.37 -14.01 -17.34
N LEU A 303 -15.16 -13.93 -16.03
CA LEU A 303 -13.96 -14.48 -15.37
C LEU A 303 -13.75 -15.99 -15.63
N LYS A 304 -14.83 -16.70 -15.91
CA LYS A 304 -14.77 -18.07 -16.39
C LYS A 304 -14.63 -18.08 -17.91
N GLY A 305 -13.43 -18.36 -18.41
CA GLY A 305 -13.20 -18.52 -19.85
C GLY A 305 -13.71 -19.84 -20.43
N ILE A 306 -13.41 -20.07 -21.72
CA ILE A 306 -13.93 -21.20 -22.48
C ILE A 306 -13.40 -22.56 -21.95
N PRO A 307 -14.26 -23.54 -21.63
CA PRO A 307 -13.83 -24.81 -21.05
C PRO A 307 -12.86 -25.64 -21.91
N GLU A 308 -12.96 -25.53 -23.22
CA GLU A 308 -12.19 -26.27 -24.22
C GLU A 308 -10.69 -25.90 -24.16
N ALA A 309 -10.39 -24.64 -23.81
CA ALA A 309 -9.02 -24.14 -23.64
C ALA A 309 -8.36 -24.62 -22.34
N ASN A 310 -9.12 -25.13 -21.36
CA ASN A 310 -8.57 -25.58 -20.07
C ASN A 310 -7.52 -26.71 -20.19
N LYS A 311 -7.44 -27.37 -21.36
CA LYS A 311 -6.41 -28.36 -21.68
C LYS A 311 -4.98 -27.80 -21.74
N TYR A 312 -4.80 -26.49 -21.88
CA TYR A 312 -3.48 -25.86 -21.91
C TYR A 312 -2.92 -25.52 -20.53
N PHE A 313 -3.75 -25.55 -19.48
CA PHE A 313 -3.37 -25.04 -18.16
C PHE A 313 -2.84 -26.14 -17.26
N PHE A 314 -1.71 -25.88 -16.59
CA PHE A 314 -1.23 -26.72 -15.50
C PHE A 314 -2.21 -26.73 -14.31
N ASP A 315 -2.65 -25.55 -13.88
CA ASP A 315 -3.72 -25.41 -12.89
C ASP A 315 -4.92 -24.71 -13.53
N LYS A 316 -5.87 -25.49 -14.06
CA LYS A 316 -7.08 -24.93 -14.69
C LYS A 316 -8.09 -24.34 -13.71
N ARG A 317 -7.91 -24.50 -12.39
CA ARG A 317 -8.93 -24.10 -11.40
C ARG A 317 -9.24 -22.61 -11.44
N TRP A 318 -8.28 -21.75 -11.78
CA TRP A 318 -8.53 -20.32 -11.86
C TRP A 318 -9.44 -19.94 -13.04
N ARG A 319 -9.41 -20.70 -14.14
CA ARG A 319 -10.33 -20.57 -15.29
C ARG A 319 -11.73 -21.12 -15.03
N GLU A 320 -11.95 -21.76 -13.87
CA GLU A 320 -13.25 -22.28 -13.45
C GLU A 320 -13.95 -21.34 -12.44
N ILE A 321 -13.33 -20.21 -12.09
CA ILE A 321 -13.84 -19.26 -11.11
C ILE A 321 -14.86 -18.33 -11.76
N ASP A 322 -16.04 -18.27 -11.16
CA ASP A 322 -17.08 -17.27 -11.46
C ASP A 322 -17.40 -16.40 -10.24
N THR A 323 -16.78 -16.66 -9.08
CA THR A 323 -17.14 -15.99 -7.83
C THR A 323 -15.90 -15.81 -6.96
N LEU A 324 -15.66 -14.58 -6.50
CA LEU A 324 -14.66 -14.23 -5.48
C LEU A 324 -15.35 -13.81 -4.18
N PHE A 325 -14.67 -13.95 -3.05
CA PHE A 325 -15.21 -13.57 -1.74
C PHE A 325 -14.35 -12.50 -1.10
N TYR A 326 -14.86 -11.27 -0.96
CA TYR A 326 -14.14 -10.16 -0.32
C TYR A 326 -15.09 -9.04 0.12
N PRO A 327 -14.83 -8.34 1.24
CA PRO A 327 -15.55 -7.11 1.58
C PRO A 327 -15.29 -6.03 0.54
N ASP A 328 -16.30 -5.54 -0.16
CA ASP A 328 -16.14 -4.47 -1.15
C ASP A 328 -16.01 -3.07 -0.52
N ARG A 329 -15.78 -2.04 -1.35
CA ARG A 329 -15.64 -0.64 -0.93
C ARG A 329 -16.83 -0.08 -0.15
N TYR A 330 -18.02 -0.65 -0.33
CA TYR A 330 -19.24 -0.15 0.31
C TYR A 330 -19.44 -0.72 1.71
N VAL A 331 -18.86 -1.89 2.00
CA VAL A 331 -19.05 -2.60 3.27
C VAL A 331 -17.77 -2.73 4.11
N ALA A 332 -16.59 -2.62 3.51
CA ALA A 332 -15.31 -2.87 4.19
C ALA A 332 -15.16 -2.06 5.48
N TYR A 333 -15.36 -0.74 5.43
CA TYR A 333 -15.25 0.13 6.60
C TYR A 333 -16.20 -0.29 7.73
N ASP A 334 -17.47 -0.53 7.39
CA ASP A 334 -18.48 -0.96 8.35
C ASP A 334 -18.16 -2.32 8.94
N MET A 335 -17.64 -3.26 8.15
CA MET A 335 -17.25 -4.59 8.64
C MET A 335 -16.09 -4.50 9.63
N ILE A 336 -15.09 -3.64 9.37
CA ILE A 336 -13.96 -3.41 10.29
C ILE A 336 -14.48 -3.00 11.66
N PHE A 337 -15.29 -1.96 11.74
CA PHE A 337 -15.65 -1.37 13.04
C PHE A 337 -16.89 -1.99 13.70
N LYS A 338 -17.82 -2.56 12.93
CA LYS A 338 -19.09 -3.12 13.47
C LYS A 338 -19.08 -4.63 13.63
N LYS A 339 -18.27 -5.36 12.84
CA LYS A 339 -18.21 -6.84 12.91
C LYS A 339 -16.89 -7.37 13.51
N GLY A 340 -15.82 -6.58 13.49
CA GLY A 340 -14.50 -7.04 13.92
C GLY A 340 -14.40 -7.35 15.41
N ASP A 341 -13.90 -8.55 15.73
CA ASP A 341 -13.44 -8.95 17.07
C ASP A 341 -11.93 -8.69 17.20
N TRP A 342 -11.57 -7.44 17.53
CA TRP A 342 -10.18 -6.98 17.65
C TRP A 342 -9.65 -7.08 19.08
N GLN A 343 -8.36 -7.38 19.19
CA GLN A 343 -7.63 -7.54 20.46
C GLN A 343 -6.50 -6.52 20.61
N GLU A 344 -6.12 -5.85 19.53
CA GLU A 344 -5.04 -4.87 19.49
C GLU A 344 -5.42 -3.76 18.52
N ALA A 345 -5.17 -2.51 18.90
CA ALA A 345 -5.26 -1.33 18.06
C ALA A 345 -3.94 -0.56 18.10
N ARG A 346 -3.47 -0.08 16.94
CA ARG A 346 -2.33 0.84 16.85
C ARG A 346 -2.68 2.03 15.99
N LEU A 347 -2.04 3.16 16.27
CA LEU A 347 -2.08 4.36 15.46
C LEU A 347 -0.68 4.65 14.95
N VAL A 348 -0.57 5.03 13.69
CA VAL A 348 0.57 5.78 13.17
C VAL A 348 0.08 7.10 12.62
N PHE A 349 0.79 8.16 12.96
CA PHE A 349 0.58 9.51 12.45
C PHE A 349 1.87 9.97 11.80
N ASP A 350 1.80 10.43 10.56
CA ASP A 350 2.93 11.05 9.86
C ASP A 350 3.02 12.48 10.40
N GLU A 351 4.01 12.71 11.27
CA GLU A 351 4.15 13.98 11.98
C GLU A 351 5.10 14.94 11.25
N ASP A 352 5.68 14.56 10.12
CA ASP A 352 6.58 15.38 9.32
C ASP A 352 6.15 15.53 7.85
N ASP A 353 5.01 14.94 7.48
CA ASP A 353 4.28 15.22 6.24
C ASP A 353 5.10 14.85 5.01
N ASP A 354 5.75 13.69 5.07
CA ASP A 354 6.71 13.27 4.06
C ASP A 354 6.35 11.94 3.41
N CYS A 355 5.31 11.25 3.90
CA CYS A 355 4.88 9.97 3.37
C CYS A 355 4.48 10.11 1.89
N ASN A 356 5.01 9.23 1.04
CA ASN A 356 4.59 9.09 -0.35
C ASN A 356 4.32 7.61 -0.68
N ARG A 357 3.57 6.93 0.20
CA ARG A 357 3.36 5.48 0.11
C ARG A 357 1.90 5.11 0.03
N TRP A 358 1.58 4.41 -1.06
CA TRP A 358 0.26 3.86 -1.29
C TRP A 358 -0.16 2.80 -0.26
N GLU A 359 0.79 2.03 0.28
CA GLU A 359 0.43 1.00 1.25
C GLU A 359 0.12 1.59 2.64
N ARG A 360 0.89 2.62 3.04
CA ARG A 360 1.03 3.15 4.42
C ARG A 360 0.70 2.16 5.55
N VAL A 361 1.19 0.95 5.39
CA VAL A 361 1.03 -0.20 6.31
C VAL A 361 2.23 -0.38 7.21
N GLU A 362 3.08 0.63 7.26
CA GLU A 362 4.38 0.61 7.90
C GLU A 362 4.26 0.93 9.39
N PHE A 363 3.32 0.26 10.05
CA PHE A 363 3.04 0.47 11.45
C PHE A 363 4.30 0.25 12.28
N TYR A 364 4.54 1.19 13.20
CA TYR A 364 5.47 0.96 14.28
C TYR A 364 5.07 -0.29 15.07
N ASP A 365 6.09 -1.03 15.48
CA ASP A 365 5.95 -2.12 16.41
C ASP A 365 6.14 -1.60 17.85
N PRO A 366 5.37 -2.10 18.83
CA PRO A 366 5.47 -1.71 20.24
C PRO A 366 6.71 -2.33 20.90
N LEU A 367 7.88 -2.01 20.35
CA LEU A 367 9.18 -2.54 20.73
C LEU A 367 10.05 -1.41 21.30
N ASP A 368 11.37 -1.57 21.22
CA ASP A 368 12.30 -0.64 21.85
C ASP A 368 12.23 0.76 21.22
N LEU A 369 12.10 1.77 22.08
CA LEU A 369 11.95 3.16 21.67
C LEU A 369 13.15 3.69 20.88
N PHE A 370 14.37 3.24 21.21
CA PHE A 370 15.61 3.85 20.70
C PHE A 370 16.36 2.98 19.69
N LYS A 371 16.13 1.66 19.69
CA LYS A 371 16.73 0.80 18.66
C LYS A 371 16.21 1.18 17.28
N THR A 372 17.10 1.21 16.29
CA THR A 372 16.75 1.50 14.90
C THR A 372 17.21 0.40 13.96
N GLY A 373 16.44 0.16 12.90
CA GLY A 373 16.72 -0.86 11.89
C GLY A 373 15.64 -1.93 11.81
N GLY A 374 15.17 -2.22 10.59
CA GLY A 374 14.26 -3.32 10.34
C GLY A 374 14.81 -4.67 10.82
N GLY A 375 13.97 -5.43 11.52
CA GLY A 375 14.32 -6.69 12.16
C GLY A 375 15.24 -6.58 13.38
N LYS A 376 15.52 -5.37 13.90
CA LYS A 376 16.40 -5.17 15.07
C LYS A 376 15.66 -4.89 16.38
N GLY A 377 14.32 -4.96 16.37
CA GLY A 377 13.50 -4.85 17.57
C GLY A 377 13.32 -3.42 18.10
N GLY A 378 13.34 -2.42 17.22
CA GLY A 378 12.91 -1.04 17.48
C GLY A 378 11.47 -0.77 17.07
N LEU A 379 10.98 0.47 17.19
CA LEU A 379 9.67 0.84 16.63
C LEU A 379 9.59 0.56 15.13
N ASP A 380 10.66 0.87 14.41
CA ASP A 380 10.82 0.65 12.97
C ASP A 380 11.27 -0.78 12.62
N ASN A 381 10.84 -1.77 13.42
CA ASN A 381 11.21 -3.16 13.21
C ASN A 381 10.60 -3.74 11.91
N ASN A 382 9.43 -3.24 11.51
CA ASN A 382 8.94 -3.43 10.15
C ASN A 382 9.90 -2.71 9.18
N LEU A 383 10.42 -3.45 8.19
CA LEU A 383 11.40 -2.93 7.23
C LEU A 383 10.89 -1.72 6.43
N GLN A 384 9.57 -1.63 6.29
CA GLN A 384 8.92 -0.53 5.60
C GLN A 384 8.79 0.71 6.49
N ALA A 385 8.74 0.61 7.83
CA ALA A 385 8.49 1.74 8.73
C ALA A 385 9.60 2.79 8.73
N ASP A 386 9.26 4.05 8.96
CA ASP A 386 10.25 5.11 9.10
C ASP A 386 11.12 4.94 10.34
N VAL A 387 12.41 5.24 10.24
CA VAL A 387 13.30 5.20 11.42
C VAL A 387 12.84 6.23 12.45
N ILE A 388 12.52 7.44 11.98
CA ILE A 388 12.02 8.61 12.70
C ILE A 388 11.06 9.39 11.76
N GLY A 389 10.26 10.30 12.31
CA GLY A 389 9.25 11.08 11.59
C GLY A 389 7.88 10.80 12.21
N ASP A 390 7.42 9.56 12.04
CA ASP A 390 6.17 9.04 12.57
C ASP A 390 6.02 9.07 14.10
N ARG A 391 4.77 9.26 14.54
CA ARG A 391 4.30 8.94 15.89
C ARG A 391 3.51 7.62 15.89
N GLY A 392 3.91 6.69 16.74
CA GLY A 392 3.20 5.43 16.99
C GLY A 392 2.53 5.37 18.37
N GLU A 393 1.30 4.87 18.44
CA GLU A 393 0.57 4.65 19.70
C GLU A 393 -0.05 3.26 19.73
N PHE A 394 -0.09 2.66 20.92
CA PHE A 394 -0.34 1.24 21.08
C PHE A 394 -1.39 1.00 22.17
N ASP A 395 -2.55 0.46 21.77
CA ASP A 395 -3.61 -0.09 22.61
C ASP A 395 -3.59 -1.62 22.45
N MET A 396 -2.82 -2.27 23.31
CA MET A 396 -2.45 -3.68 23.16
C MET A 396 -3.51 -4.66 23.67
N ASP A 397 -4.55 -4.15 24.33
CA ASP A 397 -5.73 -4.90 24.74
C ASP A 397 -7.04 -4.46 24.05
N ASN A 398 -6.94 -3.47 23.14
CA ASN A 398 -8.05 -2.87 22.41
C ASN A 398 -9.14 -2.29 23.33
N SER A 399 -8.76 -1.79 24.50
CA SER A 399 -9.66 -1.18 25.47
C SER A 399 -10.38 0.05 24.92
N GLY A 400 -9.72 0.81 24.05
CA GLY A 400 -10.29 1.99 23.39
C GLY A 400 -11.06 1.68 22.11
N LYS A 401 -11.00 0.44 21.62
CA LYS A 401 -11.75 -0.05 20.44
C LYS A 401 -11.44 0.72 19.15
N GLY A 402 -10.20 1.16 18.99
CA GLY A 402 -9.78 1.97 17.84
C GLY A 402 -10.40 3.35 17.77
N ASN A 403 -10.97 3.85 18.88
CA ASN A 403 -11.50 5.21 18.95
C ASN A 403 -10.38 6.23 19.16
N LEU A 404 -10.66 7.49 18.82
CA LEU A 404 -9.69 8.58 18.89
C LEU A 404 -10.11 9.59 19.97
N TYR A 405 -9.20 10.49 20.33
CA TYR A 405 -9.52 11.71 21.08
C TYR A 405 -8.57 12.83 20.72
N ILE A 406 -8.95 14.07 21.01
CA ILE A 406 -8.05 15.23 20.90
C ILE A 406 -7.43 15.47 22.27
N ALA A 407 -6.12 15.30 22.40
CA ALA A 407 -5.47 15.40 23.70
C ALA A 407 -5.42 16.84 24.26
N ALA A 408 -5.54 16.96 25.58
CA ALA A 408 -5.48 18.25 26.26
C ALA A 408 -4.11 18.94 26.11
N PHE A 409 -3.05 18.14 26.05
CA PHE A 409 -1.67 18.56 26.28
C PHE A 409 -0.96 19.14 25.06
N ASP A 410 -1.20 18.59 23.88
CA ASP A 410 -0.67 19.08 22.60
C ASP A 410 -1.78 19.53 21.64
N GLY A 411 -3.04 19.12 21.88
CA GLY A 411 -4.17 19.37 20.99
C GLY A 411 -4.20 18.48 19.75
N ARG A 412 -3.38 17.43 19.67
CA ARG A 412 -3.30 16.50 18.54
C ARG A 412 -4.32 15.36 18.67
N ILE A 413 -4.45 14.56 17.62
CA ILE A 413 -5.28 13.35 17.60
C ILE A 413 -4.48 12.18 18.19
N HIS A 414 -5.05 11.51 19.19
CA HIS A 414 -4.45 10.38 19.92
C HIS A 414 -5.40 9.17 19.92
N LEU A 415 -4.84 7.98 20.04
CA LEU A 415 -5.55 6.71 20.16
C LEU A 415 -6.08 6.56 21.58
N HIS A 416 -7.41 6.51 21.72
CA HIS A 416 -8.02 6.19 23.01
C HIS A 416 -7.67 4.74 23.39
N GLY A 417 -7.39 4.49 24.66
CA GLY A 417 -7.03 3.16 25.16
C GLY A 417 -5.54 2.82 25.03
N ALA A 418 -4.75 3.66 24.34
CA ALA A 418 -3.31 3.43 24.22
C ALA A 418 -2.63 3.44 25.59
N GLU A 419 -1.91 2.38 25.95
CA GLU A 419 -1.17 2.34 27.21
C GLU A 419 0.08 3.24 27.13
N TRP A 420 0.66 3.35 25.93
CA TRP A 420 1.78 4.22 25.65
C TRP A 420 1.91 4.51 24.15
N GLY A 421 2.74 5.50 23.85
CA GLY A 421 3.11 5.85 22.48
C GLY A 421 4.45 6.57 22.44
N ALA A 422 4.93 6.85 21.24
CA ALA A 422 6.17 7.55 21.02
C ALA A 422 6.19 8.28 19.68
N TRP A 423 6.83 9.45 19.68
CA TRP A 423 7.19 10.19 18.48
C TRP A 423 8.71 10.33 18.41
N ARG A 424 9.32 9.73 17.39
CA ARG A 424 10.72 9.95 17.07
C ARG A 424 10.78 11.13 16.12
N ILE A 425 11.24 12.28 16.58
CA ILE A 425 11.09 13.55 15.86
C ILE A 425 12.01 13.59 14.64
N ASP A 426 11.43 13.89 13.49
CA ASP A 426 12.14 14.43 12.33
C ASP A 426 11.49 15.73 11.86
N GLN A 427 11.88 16.85 12.46
CA GLN A 427 11.29 18.14 12.13
C GLN A 427 11.55 18.59 10.67
N ASN A 428 12.50 17.97 9.97
CA ASN A 428 12.93 18.42 8.64
C ASN A 428 12.55 17.42 7.53
N ALA A 429 11.77 16.37 7.81
CA ALA A 429 11.42 15.35 6.83
C ALA A 429 12.67 14.79 6.11
N PHE A 430 13.76 14.57 6.86
CA PHE A 430 15.03 14.11 6.29
C PHE A 430 15.06 12.59 6.14
N SER A 431 14.41 11.90 7.07
CA SER A 431 14.36 10.47 7.24
C SER A 431 13.09 9.92 6.62
N PHE A 432 12.97 10.11 5.31
CA PHE A 432 11.82 9.62 4.58
C PHE A 432 12.05 8.22 3.98
N GLN A 433 11.09 7.32 4.16
CA GLN A 433 11.07 5.98 3.55
C GLN A 433 10.66 5.96 2.07
N GLY A 434 10.52 7.07 1.33
CA GLY A 434 10.27 6.99 -0.13
C GLY A 434 8.99 6.24 -0.51
N PHE A 435 8.83 5.94 -1.80
CA PHE A 435 7.69 5.21 -2.35
C PHE A 435 7.76 3.68 -2.19
N GLY A 436 8.91 3.11 -1.81
CA GLY A 436 9.12 1.66 -1.87
C GLY A 436 10.01 1.06 -0.80
N GLY A 437 10.80 1.87 -0.07
CA GLY A 437 11.54 1.52 1.16
C GLY A 437 12.59 0.44 1.07
N ILE A 438 12.15 -0.75 0.69
CA ILE A 438 12.87 -1.99 0.51
C ILE A 438 13.13 -2.31 -0.98
N TYR A 439 12.53 -1.55 -1.89
CA TYR A 439 12.69 -1.70 -3.33
C TYR A 439 13.23 -0.39 -3.94
N ASP A 440 14.51 -0.38 -4.30
CA ASP A 440 15.03 0.55 -5.30
C ASP A 440 15.03 -0.17 -6.64
N ARG A 441 14.72 0.53 -7.72
CA ARG A 441 14.68 0.08 -9.14
C ARG A 441 15.80 -0.87 -9.54
N TRP A 442 16.93 -0.84 -8.82
CA TRP A 442 18.12 -1.65 -9.09
C TRP A 442 18.46 -2.69 -8.02
N ARG A 443 17.95 -2.62 -6.78
CA ARG A 443 18.31 -3.54 -5.67
C ARG A 443 17.25 -3.63 -4.56
N PRO A 444 17.01 -4.84 -4.01
CA PRO A 444 16.30 -4.98 -2.75
C PRO A 444 17.17 -4.48 -1.58
N GLY A 445 16.56 -3.80 -0.62
CA GLY A 445 17.17 -3.34 0.61
C GLY A 445 16.56 -2.04 1.13
N ARG A 446 16.58 -1.84 2.45
CA ARG A 446 16.11 -0.59 3.08
C ARG A 446 16.93 0.60 2.55
N MET A 447 16.27 1.57 1.93
CA MET A 447 16.88 2.77 1.35
C MET A 447 17.20 3.82 2.41
N GLN A 448 16.38 3.89 3.46
CA GLN A 448 16.56 4.82 4.57
C GLN A 448 17.86 4.53 5.31
N LYS A 449 18.59 5.58 5.66
CA LYS A 449 19.82 5.47 6.46
C LYS A 449 19.45 5.17 7.91
N ASN A 450 20.27 4.38 8.59
CA ASN A 450 20.14 4.27 10.04
C ASN A 450 20.48 5.62 10.68
N ILE A 451 19.66 6.02 11.64
CA ILE A 451 19.83 7.21 12.46
C ILE A 451 19.94 6.74 13.90
N ASP A 452 21.00 7.18 14.58
CA ASP A 452 21.34 6.75 15.94
C ASP A 452 21.09 7.84 17.00
N VAL A 453 20.84 9.08 16.57
CA VAL A 453 20.61 10.26 17.43
C VAL A 453 19.42 11.03 16.87
N PHE A 454 18.37 11.14 17.67
CA PHE A 454 17.13 11.82 17.32
C PHE A 454 16.36 12.20 18.59
N ALA A 455 15.66 13.33 18.55
CA ALA A 455 14.80 13.71 19.66
C ALA A 455 13.59 12.76 19.73
N THR A 456 13.12 12.49 20.94
CA THR A 456 12.05 11.54 21.19
C THR A 456 11.09 12.09 22.23
N VAL A 457 9.79 12.01 21.92
CA VAL A 457 8.71 12.22 22.90
C VAL A 457 8.09 10.87 23.21
N LYS A 458 7.92 10.56 24.50
CA LYS A 458 7.21 9.37 24.95
C LYS A 458 5.92 9.77 25.66
N TYR A 459 4.86 9.07 25.31
CA TYR A 459 3.51 9.21 25.85
C TYR A 459 3.20 8.00 26.74
N THR A 460 2.55 8.20 27.88
CA THR A 460 2.12 7.11 28.76
C THR A 460 0.78 7.45 29.43
N ASP A 461 -0.14 6.50 29.43
CA ASP A 461 -1.32 6.50 30.31
C ASP A 461 -0.90 5.87 31.65
N ALA A 462 -0.52 6.70 32.62
CA ALA A 462 0.02 6.21 33.89
C ALA A 462 -1.07 5.73 34.86
N ASP A 463 -2.33 6.13 34.68
CA ASP A 463 -3.43 5.75 35.56
C ASP A 463 -4.49 4.81 34.93
N ASN A 464 -4.23 4.36 33.70
CA ASN A 464 -4.98 3.35 32.93
C ASN A 464 -6.45 3.75 32.75
N ASN A 465 -6.70 5.02 32.44
CA ASN A 465 -8.04 5.53 32.20
C ASN A 465 -8.38 5.67 30.70
N GLY A 466 -7.45 5.29 29.83
CA GLY A 466 -7.52 5.33 28.38
C GLY A 466 -7.05 6.65 27.75
N PHE A 467 -6.47 7.57 28.53
CA PHE A 467 -5.95 8.85 28.08
C PHE A 467 -4.50 9.03 28.53
N ILE A 468 -3.63 9.46 27.62
CA ILE A 468 -2.24 9.79 27.95
C ILE A 468 -2.18 10.95 28.95
N ASP A 469 -1.47 10.75 30.07
CA ASP A 469 -1.37 11.72 31.17
C ASP A 469 0.07 12.06 31.57
N VAL A 470 1.06 11.34 31.03
CA VAL A 470 2.49 11.55 31.24
C VAL A 470 3.22 11.70 29.92
N ILE A 471 4.05 12.75 29.82
CA ILE A 471 4.86 13.08 28.64
C ILE A 471 6.32 13.20 29.08
N GLU A 472 7.21 12.48 28.41
CA GLU A 472 8.65 12.46 28.66
C GLU A 472 9.40 12.89 27.40
N TYR A 473 10.43 13.74 27.54
CA TYR A 473 11.19 14.31 26.43
C TYR A 473 12.66 13.96 26.55
N ASP A 474 13.22 13.40 25.48
CA ASP A 474 14.65 13.27 25.19
C ASP A 474 14.91 14.19 23.98
N LEU A 475 15.40 15.40 24.21
CA LEU A 475 15.52 16.39 23.14
C LEU A 475 16.91 16.45 22.52
N ASP A 476 17.94 15.93 23.19
CA ASP A 476 19.30 15.88 22.65
C ASP A 476 19.63 14.54 21.96
N GLY A 477 18.77 13.52 22.12
CA GLY A 477 18.87 12.22 21.49
C GLY A 477 19.90 11.31 22.15
N ASP A 478 20.29 11.58 23.40
CA ASP A 478 21.22 10.76 24.17
C ASP A 478 20.58 9.53 24.85
N GLN A 479 19.29 9.29 24.57
CA GLN A 479 18.46 8.20 25.09
C GLN A 479 18.13 8.34 26.58
N LYS A 480 18.21 9.55 27.13
CA LYS A 480 17.75 9.87 28.49
C LYS A 480 16.78 11.03 28.47
N PHE A 481 15.62 10.81 29.07
CA PHE A 481 14.64 11.88 29.21
C PHE A 481 15.13 12.98 30.17
N GLU A 482 15.26 14.22 29.68
CA GLU A 482 15.66 15.37 30.49
C GLU A 482 14.48 16.09 31.12
N ASP A 483 13.27 15.90 30.58
CA ASP A 483 12.03 16.47 31.10
C ASP A 483 10.91 15.44 31.20
N LYS A 484 10.07 15.62 32.22
CA LYS A 484 8.91 14.76 32.48
C LYS A 484 7.78 15.60 33.02
N VAL A 485 6.61 15.45 32.40
CA VAL A 485 5.39 16.17 32.76
C VAL A 485 4.28 15.18 33.07
N SER A 486 3.54 15.47 34.13
CA SER A 486 2.31 14.76 34.50
C SER A 486 1.16 15.75 34.55
N LEU A 487 0.11 15.50 33.75
CA LEU A 487 -1.08 16.35 33.71
C LEU A 487 -1.78 16.39 35.07
N LYS A 488 -1.85 15.25 35.74
CA LYS A 488 -2.34 15.12 37.12
C LYS A 488 -1.58 16.00 38.10
N ALA A 489 -0.25 16.04 38.01
CA ALA A 489 0.58 16.89 38.86
C ALA A 489 0.38 18.39 38.57
N LEU A 490 0.07 18.75 37.33
CA LEU A 490 -0.31 20.11 36.93
C LEU A 490 -1.77 20.46 37.25
N GLY A 491 -2.57 19.50 37.74
CA GLY A 491 -4.01 19.65 37.96
C GLY A 491 -4.75 19.95 36.67
N ILE A 492 -4.43 19.21 35.61
CA ILE A 492 -5.07 19.19 34.30
C ILE A 492 -5.80 17.87 34.18
N ASP A 493 -7.05 17.91 33.72
CA ASP A 493 -7.85 16.72 33.41
C ASP A 493 -7.46 16.22 32.02
N ASP A 494 -6.96 15.00 31.97
CA ASP A 494 -6.53 14.28 30.78
C ASP A 494 -7.71 13.70 30.00
N LYS A 495 -8.87 13.50 30.64
CA LYS A 495 -10.06 12.95 29.99
C LYS A 495 -10.64 13.92 28.98
N GLN A 496 -10.84 13.42 27.78
CA GLN A 496 -11.39 14.19 26.66
C GLN A 496 -12.61 13.49 26.07
N ALA A 497 -13.32 14.19 25.20
CA ALA A 497 -14.41 13.57 24.44
C ALA A 497 -13.84 12.49 23.53
N VAL A 498 -14.33 11.27 23.68
CA VAL A 498 -13.99 10.14 22.80
C VAL A 498 -14.70 10.32 21.46
N ILE A 499 -13.95 10.13 20.40
CA ILE A 499 -14.38 10.23 19.01
C ILE A 499 -14.57 8.82 18.48
N ASN A 500 -15.81 8.50 18.09
CA ASN A 500 -16.15 7.19 17.58
C ASN A 500 -15.67 7.04 16.13
N SER A 501 -14.58 6.30 15.91
CA SER A 501 -14.02 6.08 14.57
C SER A 501 -15.04 5.39 13.65
N ALA A 502 -15.87 4.49 14.18
CA ALA A 502 -16.89 3.78 13.41
C ALA A 502 -17.96 4.69 12.78
N GLU A 503 -18.11 5.92 13.28
CA GLU A 503 -19.10 6.90 12.83
C GLU A 503 -18.50 7.98 11.91
N LEU A 504 -17.16 8.00 11.76
CA LEU A 504 -16.48 8.96 10.91
C LEU A 504 -16.26 8.38 9.51
N ASN A 505 -16.76 9.09 8.49
CA ASN A 505 -16.26 8.92 7.14
C ASN A 505 -15.05 9.85 6.90
N HIS A 506 -14.40 9.71 5.75
CA HIS A 506 -13.26 10.57 5.35
C HIS A 506 -13.56 12.06 5.53
N LYS A 507 -14.69 12.56 5.02
CA LYS A 507 -15.11 13.96 5.21
C LYS A 507 -15.25 14.37 6.69
N GLY A 508 -15.70 13.46 7.55
CA GLY A 508 -15.76 13.65 8.99
C GLY A 508 -14.38 13.80 9.62
N LEU A 509 -13.43 12.96 9.20
CA LEU A 509 -12.02 13.03 9.58
C LEU A 509 -11.35 14.30 9.08
N GLN A 510 -11.57 14.70 7.82
CA GLN A 510 -11.05 15.94 7.26
C GLN A 510 -11.53 17.17 8.05
N LYS A 511 -12.81 17.18 8.43
CA LYS A 511 -13.37 18.25 9.27
C LYS A 511 -12.75 18.25 10.66
N LEU A 512 -12.53 17.07 11.25
CA LEU A 512 -11.87 16.92 12.55
C LEU A 512 -10.44 17.46 12.49
N PHE A 513 -9.66 17.06 11.48
CA PHE A 513 -8.27 17.52 11.32
C PHE A 513 -8.19 19.02 11.10
N ASN A 514 -9.04 19.59 10.24
CA ASN A 514 -9.17 21.03 10.08
C ASN A 514 -9.45 21.75 11.41
N GLN A 515 -10.31 21.19 12.27
CA GLN A 515 -10.58 21.76 13.59
C GLN A 515 -9.34 21.68 14.50
N VAL A 516 -8.65 20.54 14.50
CA VAL A 516 -7.40 20.30 15.25
C VAL A 516 -6.32 21.29 14.82
N ALA A 517 -6.01 21.36 13.53
CA ALA A 517 -5.01 22.27 12.96
C ALA A 517 -5.28 23.74 13.30
N ASN A 518 -6.52 24.20 13.11
CA ASN A 518 -6.89 25.58 13.46
C ASN A 518 -6.81 25.83 14.98
N ASN A 519 -7.15 24.85 15.82
CA ASN A 519 -7.04 24.98 17.28
C ASN A 519 -5.58 25.06 17.73
N ILE A 520 -4.71 24.20 17.21
CA ILE A 520 -3.26 24.22 17.48
C ILE A 520 -2.68 25.58 17.05
N TRP A 521 -3.02 26.05 15.85
CA TRP A 521 -2.59 27.37 15.37
C TRP A 521 -3.05 28.52 16.27
N ASN A 522 -4.32 28.52 16.69
CA ASN A 522 -4.84 29.54 17.61
C ASN A 522 -4.15 29.52 18.98
N LYS A 523 -3.79 28.33 19.49
CA LYS A 523 -2.99 28.21 20.72
C LYS A 523 -1.59 28.81 20.53
N ALA A 524 -0.95 28.59 19.38
CA ALA A 524 0.35 29.18 19.05
C ALA A 524 0.30 30.71 18.96
N LEU A 525 -0.76 31.27 18.35
CA LEU A 525 -1.00 32.72 18.33
C LEU A 525 -1.18 33.28 19.75
N ALA A 526 -1.87 32.57 20.64
CA ALA A 526 -2.00 32.99 22.03
C ALA A 526 -0.65 32.93 22.78
N ALA A 527 0.19 31.92 22.51
CA ALA A 527 1.55 31.82 23.02
C ALA A 527 2.41 33.02 22.58
N LEU A 528 2.30 33.44 21.32
CA LEU A 528 2.99 34.63 20.79
C LEU A 528 2.62 35.90 21.55
N GLU A 529 1.34 36.09 21.92
CA GLU A 529 0.92 37.26 22.69
C GLU A 529 1.50 37.24 24.11
N VAL A 530 1.59 36.07 24.74
CA VAL A 530 2.28 35.91 26.04
C VAL A 530 3.77 36.19 25.88
N ALA A 531 4.41 35.65 24.83
CA ALA A 531 5.82 35.88 24.54
C ALA A 531 6.16 37.38 24.43
N LYS A 532 5.33 38.15 23.72
CA LYS A 532 5.48 39.61 23.60
C LYS A 532 5.40 40.31 24.96
N LYS A 533 4.48 39.92 25.84
CA LYS A 533 4.35 40.49 27.20
C LYS A 533 5.57 40.23 28.07
N HIS A 534 6.23 39.10 27.84
CA HIS A 534 7.47 38.73 28.52
C HIS A 534 8.74 39.23 27.80
N ASN A 535 8.60 40.09 26.79
CA ASN A 535 9.70 40.66 26.00
C ASN A 535 10.57 39.60 25.28
N LEU A 536 10.00 38.44 24.95
CA LEU A 536 10.68 37.44 24.13
C LEU A 536 10.70 37.91 22.67
N ASN A 537 11.87 37.92 22.04
CA ASN A 537 12.00 38.26 20.63
C ASN A 537 11.52 37.09 19.76
N THR A 538 10.25 37.14 19.33
CA THR A 538 9.65 36.09 18.51
C THR A 538 10.06 36.13 17.03
N ASP A 539 10.85 37.10 16.58
CA ASP A 539 11.26 37.21 15.17
C ASP A 539 12.17 36.05 14.72
N TRP A 540 12.84 35.40 15.67
CA TRP A 540 13.59 34.16 15.43
C TRP A 540 12.71 33.02 14.88
N TYR A 541 11.40 33.07 15.12
CA TYR A 541 10.44 32.06 14.65
C TYR A 541 9.62 32.53 13.44
N ALA A 542 10.11 33.51 12.68
CA ALA A 542 9.36 34.10 11.57
C ALA A 542 8.92 33.09 10.49
N PHE A 543 9.65 31.99 10.33
CA PHE A 543 9.29 30.89 9.44
C PHE A 543 7.94 30.26 9.84
N TYR A 544 7.83 29.76 11.07
CA TYR A 544 6.61 29.13 11.59
C TYR A 544 5.41 30.09 11.75
N LYS A 545 5.60 31.40 11.60
CA LYS A 545 4.51 32.38 11.72
C LYS A 545 3.61 32.45 10.48
N LYS A 546 3.92 31.71 9.40
CA LYS A 546 3.28 31.86 8.09
C LYS A 546 2.89 30.50 7.49
N PRO A 547 1.93 29.77 8.09
CA PRO A 547 1.39 28.57 7.47
C PRO A 547 0.55 28.92 6.23
N ASN A 548 0.63 28.08 5.21
CA ASN A 548 0.02 28.20 3.89
C ASN A 548 -0.99 27.09 3.59
N SER A 549 -0.91 25.95 4.29
CA SER A 549 -1.85 24.83 4.20
C SER A 549 -2.54 24.52 5.54
N VAL A 550 -3.41 23.51 5.55
CA VAL A 550 -4.03 23.00 6.77
C VAL A 550 -3.00 22.21 7.58
N ASN A 551 -2.23 21.33 6.94
CA ASN A 551 -1.10 20.66 7.56
C ASN A 551 -0.07 21.66 8.15
N GLU A 552 0.34 22.71 7.44
CA GLU A 552 1.29 23.68 7.99
C GLU A 552 0.73 24.40 9.24
N LYS A 553 -0.60 24.60 9.36
CA LYS A 553 -1.18 25.12 10.62
C LYS A 553 -1.04 24.13 11.77
N TYR A 554 -1.18 22.84 11.49
CA TYR A 554 -0.96 21.76 12.44
C TYR A 554 0.52 21.71 12.86
N GLN A 555 1.44 21.60 11.90
CA GLN A 555 2.87 21.47 12.14
C GLN A 555 3.49 22.74 12.72
N TYR A 556 3.34 23.86 12.03
CA TYR A 556 3.96 25.11 12.45
C TYR A 556 3.34 25.63 13.73
N GLY A 557 2.03 25.40 13.93
CA GLY A 557 1.36 25.74 15.17
C GLY A 557 1.94 24.97 16.37
N TYR A 558 2.17 23.66 16.22
CA TYR A 558 2.81 22.86 17.28
C TYR A 558 4.23 23.37 17.57
N TRP A 559 5.09 23.45 16.55
CA TRP A 559 6.49 23.82 16.73
C TRP A 559 6.66 25.24 17.27
N LEU A 560 5.90 26.20 16.74
CA LEU A 560 5.91 27.58 17.23
C LEU A 560 5.50 27.65 18.71
N GLY A 561 4.44 26.94 19.08
CA GLY A 561 3.98 26.84 20.47
C GLY A 561 5.05 26.24 21.39
N PHE A 562 5.67 25.14 20.96
CA PHE A 562 6.70 24.44 21.72
C PHE A 562 7.95 25.30 21.94
N TYR A 563 8.49 25.93 20.89
CA TYR A 563 9.67 26.80 21.01
C TYR A 563 9.41 28.01 21.93
N ILE A 564 8.27 28.68 21.77
CA ILE A 564 7.90 29.81 22.64
C ILE A 564 7.81 29.36 24.10
N TYR A 565 7.16 28.23 24.35
CA TYR A 565 7.05 27.66 25.69
C TYR A 565 8.44 27.39 26.29
N GLN A 566 9.34 26.73 25.55
CA GLN A 566 10.67 26.40 26.04
C GLN A 566 11.52 27.65 26.34
N ASP A 567 11.47 28.67 25.48
CA ASP A 567 12.21 29.91 25.70
C ASP A 567 11.68 30.71 26.89
N LEU A 568 10.36 30.80 27.05
CA LEU A 568 9.74 31.43 28.22
C LEU A 568 10.10 30.68 29.50
N ARG A 569 10.06 29.35 29.46
CA ARG A 569 10.40 28.49 30.58
C ARG A 569 11.88 28.60 30.93
N HIS A 570 12.77 28.67 29.93
CA HIS A 570 14.19 28.91 30.12
C HIS A 570 14.44 30.28 30.79
N ALA A 571 13.82 31.34 30.29
CA ALA A 571 13.95 32.68 30.87
C ALA A 571 13.47 32.72 32.34
N ALA A 572 12.35 32.05 32.65
CA ALA A 572 11.84 31.92 34.01
C ALA A 572 12.80 31.14 34.92
N LYS A 573 13.38 30.02 34.44
CA LYS A 573 14.39 29.25 35.17
C LYS A 573 15.67 30.06 35.42
N ALA A 574 16.17 30.77 34.42
CA ALA A 574 17.35 31.63 34.54
C ALA A 574 17.14 32.76 35.57
N ALA A 575 15.91 33.25 35.70
CA ALA A 575 15.51 34.21 36.72
C ALA A 575 15.19 33.59 38.10
N ASN A 576 15.34 32.26 38.27
CA ASN A 576 14.92 31.50 39.45
C ASN A 576 13.43 31.69 39.82
N ASN A 577 12.56 31.97 38.84
CA ASN A 577 11.14 32.19 39.05
C ASN A 577 10.34 30.88 38.90
N THR A 578 10.38 30.05 39.94
CA THR A 578 9.70 28.74 39.99
C THR A 578 8.18 28.83 39.87
N THR A 579 7.59 29.95 40.31
CA THR A 579 6.14 30.20 40.18
C THR A 579 5.76 30.38 38.72
N LEU A 580 6.51 31.21 37.98
CA LEU A 580 6.26 31.41 36.55
C LEU A 580 6.50 30.13 35.75
N VAL A 581 7.52 29.33 36.08
CA VAL A 581 7.71 28.00 35.46
C VAL A 581 6.46 27.14 35.64
N SER A 582 5.94 27.02 36.86
CA SER A 582 4.73 26.22 37.13
C SER A 582 3.49 26.73 36.37
N GLN A 583 3.37 28.06 36.22
CA GLN A 583 2.28 28.69 35.47
C GLN A 583 2.43 28.45 33.95
N LEU A 584 3.65 28.51 33.42
CA LEU A 584 3.97 28.21 32.02
C LEU A 584 3.69 26.74 31.69
N ASP A 585 4.16 25.82 32.52
CA ASP A 585 3.90 24.38 32.36
C ASP A 585 2.39 24.14 32.34
N LYS A 586 1.64 24.65 33.32
CA LYS A 586 0.18 24.50 33.34
C LYS A 586 -0.50 25.15 32.13
N ALA A 587 -0.06 26.33 31.68
CA ALA A 587 -0.65 27.03 30.54
C ALA A 587 -0.41 26.29 29.22
N TYR A 588 0.80 25.79 28.99
CA TYR A 588 1.16 25.04 27.79
C TYR A 588 0.37 23.73 27.70
N TYR A 589 0.48 22.87 28.72
CA TYR A 589 -0.13 21.53 28.74
C TYR A 589 -1.66 21.52 28.93
N SER A 590 -2.29 22.67 29.19
CA SER A 590 -3.74 22.79 29.12
C SER A 590 -4.22 23.51 27.85
N GLY A 591 -3.29 23.99 27.02
CA GLY A 591 -3.56 24.90 25.92
C GLY A 591 -4.15 26.25 26.33
N ASN A 592 -4.15 26.59 27.62
CA ASN A 592 -4.80 27.78 28.17
C ASN A 592 -3.80 28.89 28.53
N TRP A 593 -3.27 29.55 27.50
CA TRP A 593 -2.38 30.70 27.63
C TRP A 593 -3.01 31.91 28.33
N ALA A 594 -4.34 31.99 28.43
CA ALA A 594 -5.02 33.05 29.17
C ALA A 594 -4.72 33.02 30.68
N LEU A 595 -4.20 31.91 31.22
CA LEU A 595 -3.72 31.82 32.60
C LEU A 595 -2.57 32.81 32.89
N LEU A 596 -1.81 33.20 31.87
CA LEU A 596 -0.67 34.12 31.97
C LEU A 596 -1.02 35.56 31.57
N ASN A 597 -2.27 35.82 31.19
CA ASN A 597 -2.73 37.15 30.78
C ASN A 597 -3.33 37.97 31.93
N LYS A 598 -3.24 37.49 33.17
CA LYS A 598 -3.80 38.12 34.38
C LYS A 598 -2.85 39.05 35.09
#